data_AF-A0A820Q956-F1
#
_entry.id   AF-A0A820Q956-F1
#
_cell.length_a   1.000
_cell.length_b   1.000
_cell.length_c   1.000
_cell.angle_alpha   90.00
_cell.angle_beta   90.00
_cell.angle_gamma   90.00
#
_symmetry.space_group_name_H-M   'P 1'
#
loop_
_entity.id
_entity.type
_entity.pdbx_description
1 polymer ?
#
loop_
_entity_poly.entity_id
_entity_poly.type
_entity_poly.pdbx_seq_one_letter_code
_entity_poly.pdbx_strand_id
1 'polypeptide(L)' 'MVLNTLWTQIEVVDLTNDGTGLGFGISGNKSTGVVVKAIVPGSIADK' A
#
# COMPACT_ATOMS: atom_id res chain seq x y z
N MET A 1 -12.47 6.89 -4.55
CA MET A 1 -12.76 7.75 -3.39
C MET A 1 -12.13 9.10 -3.69
N VAL A 2 -12.91 10.17 -3.79
CA VAL A 2 -12.34 11.52 -3.98
C VAL A 2 -12.04 12.08 -2.60
N LEU A 3 -10.75 12.32 -2.30
CA LEU A 3 -10.33 13.03 -1.10
C LEU A 3 -10.67 14.52 -1.29
N ASN A 4 -11.90 14.91 -0.94
CA ASN A 4 -12.36 16.30 -0.93
C ASN A 4 -11.86 17.00 0.33
N THR A 5 -10.55 17.16 0.44
CA THR A 5 -9.91 17.99 1.46
C THR A 5 -9.06 19.04 0.75
N LEU A 6 -9.08 20.28 1.25
CA LEU A 6 -8.26 21.38 0.71
C LEU A 6 -6.74 21.09 0.82
N TRP A 7 -6.37 20.04 1.56
CA TRP A 7 -5.01 19.53 1.74
C TRP A 7 -5.04 18.01 1.81
N THR A 8 -4.21 17.35 1.00
CA THR A 8 -3.99 15.90 1.04
C THR A 8 -2.55 15.63 1.47
N GLN A 9 -2.38 14.80 2.48
CA GLN A 9 -1.06 14.29 2.87
C GLN A 9 -0.77 13.03 2.07
N ILE A 10 0.39 13.01 1.42
CA ILE A 10 0.89 11.87 0.66
C ILE A 10 2.18 11.42 1.34
N GLU A 11 2.24 10.14 1.66
CA GLU A 11 3.46 9.49 2.11
C GLU A 11 3.92 8.53 1.03
N VAL A 12 5.22 8.53 0.77
CA VAL A 12 5.86 7.64 -0.19
C VAL A 12 6.66 6.62 0.60
N VAL A 13 6.44 5.35 0.28
CA VAL A 13 7.17 4.22 0.87
C VAL A 13 7.86 3.48 -0.26
N ASP A 14 9.18 3.39 -0.18
CA ASP A 14 10.00 2.68 -1.16
C ASP A 14 10.30 1.27 -0.64
N LEU A 15 9.84 0.26 -1.38
CA LEU A 15 10.07 -1.14 -1.05
C LEU A 15 10.97 -1.78 -2.11
N THR A 16 12.05 -2.43 -1.68
CA THR A 16 12.94 -3.18 -2.58
C THR A 16 12.55 -4.65 -2.58
N ASN A 17 12.17 -5.16 -3.74
CA ASN A 17 11.83 -6.58 -3.89
C ASN A 17 13.12 -7.43 -3.96
N ASP A 18 13.24 -8.41 -3.07
CA ASP A 18 14.35 -9.36 -2.97
C ASP A 18 14.13 -10.66 -3.76
N GLY A 19 13.02 -10.77 -4.48
CA GLY A 19 12.60 -11.96 -5.22
C GLY A 19 11.50 -12.78 -4.52
N THR A 20 11.16 -12.47 -3.27
CA THR A 20 10.06 -13.13 -2.53
C THR A 20 8.72 -12.39 -2.63
N GLY A 21 8.73 -11.19 -3.22
CA GLY A 21 7.57 -10.30 -3.28
C GLY A 21 7.58 -9.25 -2.16
N LEU A 22 6.58 -8.36 -2.17
CA LEU A 22 6.55 -7.23 -1.23
C LEU A 22 5.85 -7.56 0.10
N GLY A 23 4.99 -8.58 0.13
CA GLY A 23 4.39 -9.08 1.37
C GLY A 23 3.17 -8.32 1.89
N PHE A 24 2.44 -7.61 1.02
CA PHE A 24 1.17 -7.00 1.39
C PHE A 24 0.01 -7.48 0.50
N GLY A 25 -1.16 -7.67 1.10
CA GLY A 25 -2.40 -7.99 0.40
C GLY A 25 -3.21 -6.73 0.12
N ILE A 26 -3.67 -6.55 -1.12
CA ILE A 26 -4.50 -5.41 -1.51
C ILE A 26 -5.95 -5.80 -1.77
N SER A 27 -6.85 -4.85 -1.56
CA SER A 27 -8.25 -4.94 -1.98
C SER A 27 -8.72 -3.62 -2.57
N GLY A 28 -9.69 -3.68 -3.48
CA GLY A 28 -10.24 -2.50 -4.16
C GLY A 28 -10.04 -2.55 -5.67
N ASN A 29 -10.28 -1.43 -6.34
CA ASN A 29 -10.14 -1.31 -7.78
C ASN A 29 -9.61 0.08 -8.15
N LYS A 30 -9.31 0.29 -9.44
CA LYS A 30 -8.74 1.55 -9.94
C LYS A 30 -9.64 2.78 -9.70
N SER A 31 -10.97 2.64 -9.75
CA SER A 31 -11.90 3.78 -9.59
C SER A 31 -12.14 4.14 -8.12
N THR A 32 -12.06 3.18 -7.21
CA THR A 32 -12.25 3.40 -5.78
C THR A 32 -10.96 3.76 -5.06
N GLY A 33 -9.82 3.35 -5.61
CA GLY A 33 -8.56 3.27 -4.88
C GLY A 33 -8.36 1.88 -4.30
N VAL A 34 -7.13 1.62 -3.87
CA VAL A 34 -6.66 0.34 -3.35
C VAL A 34 -6.30 0.50 -1.87
N VAL A 35 -6.63 -0.49 -1.05
CA VAL A 35 -6.32 -0.54 0.38
C VAL A 35 -5.49 -1.78 0.67
N VAL A 36 -4.40 -1.59 1.43
CA VAL A 36 -3.63 -2.70 1.99
C VAL A 36 -4.38 -3.27 3.19
N LYS A 37 -4.72 -4.56 3.15
CA LYS A 37 -5.52 -5.24 4.19
C LYS A 37 -4.76 -6.27 5.01
N ALA A 38 -3.58 -6.67 4.56
CA ALA A 38 -2.75 -7.61 5.26
C ALA A 38 -1.28 -7.30 4.99
N ILE A 39 -0.45 -7.47 6.02
CA ILE A 39 1.01 -7.48 5.93
C ILE A 39 1.47 -8.86 6.37
N VAL A 40 2.36 -9.47 5.61
CA VAL A 40 2.98 -10.74 5.95
C VAL A 40 4.10 -10.47 6.96
N PRO A 41 4.06 -11.09 8.16
CA PRO A 41 5.11 -10.89 9.15
C PRO A 41 6.50 -11.26 8.62
N GLY A 42 7.49 -10.40 8.85
CA GLY A 42 8.87 -10.57 8.42
C GLY A 42 9.13 -10.26 6.94
N SER A 43 8.11 -9.85 6.17
CA SER A 43 8.24 -9.49 4.75
C SER A 43 8.88 -8.12 4.53
N ILE A 44 9.05 -7.72 3.27
CA ILE A 44 9.58 -6.40 2.92
C ILE A 44 8.67 -5.27 3.39
N ALA A 45 7.34 -5.42 3.28
CA ALA A 45 6.39 -4.39 3.73
C ALA A 45 6.17 -4.35 5.25
N ASP A 46 6.72 -5.30 6.00
CA ASP A 46 6.69 -5.31 7.47
C ASP A 46 7.87 -4.53 8.10
N LYS A 47 8.86 -4.14 7.27
CA LYS A 47 10.10 -3.48 7.69
C LYS A 47 10.09 -2.00 7.28
#